data_AF-A0A9E5R052-F1
#
_entry.id   AF-A0A9E5R052-F1
#
_cell.length_a   1.000
_cell.length_b   1.000
_cell.length_c   1.000
_cell.angle_alpha   90.00
_cell.angle_beta   90.00
_cell.angle_gamma   90.00
#
_symmetry.space_group_name_H-M   'P 1'
#
loop_
_entity.id
_entity.type
_entity.pdbx_description
1 polymer ?
#
loop_
_entity_poly.entity_id
_entity_poly.type
_entity_poly.pdbx_seq_one_letter_code
_entity_poly.pdbx_strand_id
1 'polypeptide(L)'
;MLGLSNVVIFHLARVATSFFMFSAIYQLGAAVWTRLRPRRLFFSLTAVGSGLGWFVLVLDNDAIAPDLFVPEAFPLLAAYSNPHFPLAIGILAVMAAQFITVFRPGYKEAPTADNGGLLILLLTVILTLVSPPGVLAMGGMLTVYTVVRAYRTRKLPWHEARWGAMVILPAAPFALYYLAVFAFNDVLSGFNDQNITQSPNPILFIFGYGLLLLIAVPGLVRAVRRFEPDGDQMMLCWVVAGVISIYLPFALQRRMFIGLIFPVVYFGVRALEDYWVNQVPKRWQAPLLLLLFVFILPTHAFTFGAPLALTVVNPEFGADNFLNLNSDYIRAFDWLNANAEPGEVALAARSPALWLPARTSLRVVYGHPFESVPAEERLNQMRAFYRGEDCSTLVTGEGLPFQAHYILWGPAEEKTGEVTSDDLRDDRLDLSDIGLGDFNLEALDDEQLEDILDERRLPEADNCRLALEEAGFPVERFGSVTLFRIRP
;
A
#
# COMPACT_ATOMS: atom_id res chain seq x y z
N MET A 1 11.71 -24.42 -2.68
CA MET A 1 12.47 -24.54 -3.95
C MET A 1 13.92 -24.04 -3.88
N LEU A 2 14.31 -23.13 -2.97
CA LEU A 2 15.72 -22.67 -2.85
C LEU A 2 16.37 -22.93 -1.47
N GLY A 3 15.64 -23.49 -0.50
CA GLY A 3 16.12 -23.69 0.87
C GLY A 3 16.37 -22.38 1.65
N LEU A 4 16.09 -21.22 1.06
CA LEU A 4 16.20 -19.90 1.70
C LEU A 4 14.95 -19.61 2.54
N SER A 5 15.12 -18.84 3.62
CA SER A 5 14.00 -18.35 4.41
C SER A 5 13.15 -17.34 3.63
N ASN A 6 11.86 -17.23 3.97
CA ASN A 6 10.93 -16.28 3.33
C ASN A 6 11.43 -14.83 3.44
N VAL A 7 12.07 -14.47 4.56
CA VAL A 7 12.68 -13.16 4.79
C VAL A 7 13.80 -12.87 3.77
N VAL A 8 14.68 -13.84 3.52
CA VAL A 8 15.76 -13.69 2.54
C VAL A 8 15.17 -13.55 1.14
N ILE A 9 14.19 -14.38 0.77
CA ILE A 9 13.51 -14.31 -0.54
C ILE A 9 12.84 -12.94 -0.72
N PHE A 10 12.15 -12.43 0.30
CA PHE A 10 11.52 -11.12 0.28
C PHE A 10 12.53 -10.00 0.00
N HIS A 11 13.67 -9.99 0.70
CA HIS A 11 14.69 -8.96 0.49
C HIS A 11 15.42 -9.10 -0.85
N LEU A 12 15.69 -10.32 -1.32
CA LEU A 12 16.26 -10.54 -2.66
C LEU A 12 15.30 -10.04 -3.75
N ALA A 13 14.01 -10.36 -3.63
CA ALA A 13 13.00 -9.84 -4.54
C ALA A 13 12.94 -8.31 -4.51
N ARG A 14 13.02 -7.70 -3.31
CA ARG A 14 13.01 -6.24 -3.15
C ARG A 14 14.21 -5.58 -3.83
N VAL A 15 15.42 -6.12 -3.67
CA VAL A 15 16.63 -5.61 -4.33
C VAL A 15 16.53 -5.75 -5.86
N ALA A 16 16.12 -6.93 -6.35
CA ALA A 16 16.01 -7.18 -7.79
C ALA A 16 14.98 -6.27 -8.48
N THR A 17 13.80 -6.14 -7.88
CA THR A 17 12.71 -5.29 -8.41
C THR A 17 13.03 -3.81 -8.31
N SER A 18 13.74 -3.37 -7.27
CA SER A 18 14.25 -1.99 -7.15
C SER A 18 15.29 -1.66 -8.21
N PHE A 19 16.24 -2.58 -8.46
CA PHE A 19 17.23 -2.42 -9.52
C PHE A 19 16.56 -2.33 -10.90
N PHE A 20 15.58 -3.19 -11.16
CA PHE A 20 14.77 -3.14 -12.37
C PHE A 20 14.04 -1.80 -12.51
N MET A 21 13.38 -1.33 -11.45
CA MET A 21 12.66 -0.06 -11.44
C MET A 21 13.56 1.12 -11.80
N PHE A 22 14.70 1.30 -11.11
CA PHE A 22 15.61 2.40 -11.40
C PHE A 22 16.21 2.31 -12.81
N SER A 23 16.51 1.10 -13.28
CA SER A 23 16.94 0.88 -14.67
C SER A 23 15.87 1.30 -15.67
N ALA A 24 14.61 0.91 -15.44
CA ALA A 24 13.47 1.28 -16.28
C ALA A 24 13.22 2.80 -16.29
N ILE A 25 13.33 3.47 -15.14
CA ILE A 25 13.20 4.93 -15.03
C ILE A 25 14.28 5.63 -15.88
N TYR A 26 15.52 5.14 -15.84
CA TYR A 26 16.58 5.71 -16.67
C TYR A 26 16.30 5.50 -18.17
N GLN A 27 15.78 4.32 -18.55
CA GLN A 27 15.37 4.04 -19.94
C GLN A 27 14.20 4.92 -20.40
N LEU A 28 13.23 5.19 -19.54
CA LEU A 28 12.17 6.16 -19.80
C LEU A 28 12.75 7.56 -20.08
N GLY A 29 13.67 8.03 -19.23
CA GLY A 29 14.39 9.28 -19.49
C GLY A 29 15.17 9.27 -20.81
N ALA A 30 15.71 8.11 -21.21
CA ALA A 30 16.41 7.94 -22.48
C ALA A 30 15.50 7.95 -23.71
N ALA A 31 14.27 7.44 -23.58
CA ALA A 31 13.25 7.49 -24.61
C ALA A 31 12.73 8.91 -24.85
N VAL A 32 12.79 9.79 -23.85
CA VAL A 32 12.38 11.19 -23.98
C VAL A 32 13.53 12.08 -24.46
N TRP A 33 14.67 12.06 -23.76
CA TRP A 33 15.77 12.99 -24.01
C TRP A 33 17.01 12.30 -24.58
N THR A 34 17.50 12.83 -25.70
CA THR A 34 18.79 12.43 -26.30
C THR A 34 19.98 13.01 -25.54
N ARG A 35 19.83 14.22 -24.99
CA ARG A 35 20.87 14.91 -24.20
C ARG A 35 21.02 14.25 -22.82
N LEU A 36 22.27 14.07 -22.38
CA LEU A 36 22.58 13.42 -21.10
C LEU A 36 22.09 14.21 -19.87
N ARG A 37 22.19 15.55 -19.90
CA ARG A 37 21.81 16.40 -18.77
C ARG A 37 20.33 16.23 -18.36
N PRO A 38 19.33 16.47 -19.24
CA PRO A 38 17.93 16.28 -18.87
C PRO A 38 17.60 14.83 -18.52
N ARG A 39 18.23 13.85 -19.18
CA ARG A 39 18.07 12.44 -18.82
C ARG A 39 18.51 12.14 -17.38
N ARG A 40 19.68 12.65 -16.97
CA ARG A 40 20.18 12.52 -15.60
C ARG A 40 19.29 13.25 -14.60
N LEU A 41 18.83 14.46 -14.94
CA LEU A 41 17.90 15.21 -14.10
C LEU A 41 16.58 14.46 -13.91
N PHE A 42 15.99 13.92 -14.98
CA PHE A 42 14.78 13.11 -14.91
C PHE A 42 14.96 11.89 -14.02
N PHE A 43 16.06 11.15 -14.22
CA PHE A 43 16.37 9.99 -13.40
C PHE A 43 16.55 10.38 -11.92
N SER A 44 17.40 11.36 -11.61
CA SER A 44 17.65 11.77 -10.22
C SER A 44 16.39 12.28 -9.53
N LEU A 45 15.63 13.17 -10.17
CA LEU A 45 14.40 13.72 -9.60
C LEU A 45 13.28 12.69 -9.49
N THR A 46 13.21 11.69 -10.37
CA THR A 46 12.23 10.61 -10.23
C THR A 46 12.67 9.61 -9.17
N ALA A 47 13.97 9.29 -9.11
CA ALA A 47 14.49 8.27 -8.21
C ALA A 47 14.42 8.69 -6.75
N VAL A 48 14.85 9.91 -6.42
CA VAL A 48 14.86 10.44 -5.03
C VAL A 48 13.84 11.55 -4.81
N GLY A 49 13.00 11.84 -5.81
CA GLY A 49 11.93 12.82 -5.69
C GLY A 49 10.94 12.48 -4.59
N SER A 50 10.55 13.50 -3.85
CA SER A 50 9.56 13.50 -2.77
C SER A 50 9.06 14.94 -2.60
N GLY A 51 8.09 15.11 -1.72
CA GLY A 51 7.44 16.38 -1.45
C GLY A 51 8.05 17.15 -0.29
N LEU A 52 7.19 17.98 0.29
CA LEU A 52 7.42 18.78 1.47
C LEU A 52 6.63 18.23 2.67
N GLY A 53 6.36 16.91 2.70
CA GLY A 53 5.60 16.29 3.80
C GLY A 53 6.25 16.50 5.15
N TRP A 54 7.58 16.50 5.21
CA TRP A 54 8.33 16.83 6.42
C TRP A 54 8.01 18.23 6.97
N PHE A 55 7.71 19.19 6.10
CA PHE A 55 7.35 20.55 6.51
C PHE A 55 5.90 20.60 7.01
N VAL A 56 5.01 19.80 6.42
CA VAL A 56 3.64 19.66 6.91
C VAL A 56 3.64 19.11 8.33
N LEU A 57 4.42 18.05 8.61
CA LEU A 57 4.54 17.50 9.96
C LEU A 57 4.97 18.54 11.00
N VAL A 58 5.83 19.50 10.63
CA VAL A 58 6.25 20.58 11.56
C VAL A 58 5.10 21.55 11.86
N LEU A 59 4.18 21.75 10.92
CA LEU A 59 3.05 22.66 11.08
C LEU A 59 1.86 21.99 11.76
N ASP A 60 1.62 20.73 11.43
CA ASP A 60 0.49 19.92 11.89
C ASP A 60 0.94 18.45 11.89
N ASN A 61 1.11 17.88 13.09
CA ASN A 61 1.63 16.53 13.26
C ASN A 61 0.66 15.45 12.76
N ASP A 62 -0.64 15.76 12.70
CA ASP A 62 -1.68 14.81 12.29
C ASP A 62 -1.89 14.81 10.77
N ALA A 63 -1.36 15.82 10.07
CA ALA A 63 -1.53 15.99 8.64
C ALA A 63 -0.40 15.29 7.84
N ILE A 64 -0.55 14.00 7.58
CA ILE A 64 0.47 13.21 6.88
C ILE A 64 0.33 13.37 5.35
N ALA A 65 1.34 13.98 4.71
CA ALA A 65 1.40 14.10 3.26
C ALA A 65 1.82 12.78 2.58
N PRO A 66 1.38 12.50 1.33
CA PRO A 66 1.57 11.19 0.69
C PRO A 66 3.03 10.83 0.41
N ASP A 67 3.96 11.80 0.40
CA ASP A 67 5.39 11.52 0.27
C ASP A 67 6.02 10.81 1.47
N LEU A 68 5.31 10.80 2.61
CA LEU A 68 5.75 10.10 3.82
C LEU A 68 5.28 8.64 3.87
N PHE A 69 4.19 8.28 3.19
CA PHE A 69 3.55 6.96 3.41
C PHE A 69 2.96 6.27 2.18
N VAL A 70 2.94 6.89 0.98
CA VAL A 70 2.39 6.28 -0.24
C VAL A 70 3.53 5.75 -1.13
N PRO A 71 3.95 4.49 -0.98
CA PRO A 71 5.06 3.92 -1.75
C PRO A 71 4.78 3.90 -3.25
N GLU A 72 3.53 3.75 -3.68
CA GLU A 72 3.16 3.73 -5.10
C GLU A 72 3.52 5.03 -5.83
N ALA A 73 3.54 6.15 -5.10
CA ALA A 73 3.80 7.48 -5.64
C ALA A 73 5.29 7.77 -5.83
N PHE A 74 6.16 7.23 -4.97
CA PHE A 74 7.57 7.64 -4.84
C PHE A 74 8.52 6.44 -4.93
N PRO A 75 9.38 6.35 -5.98
CA PRO A 75 10.25 5.20 -6.23
C PRO A 75 11.17 4.81 -5.07
N LEU A 76 11.81 5.77 -4.40
CA LEU A 76 12.71 5.43 -3.27
C LEU A 76 11.95 4.81 -2.10
N LEU A 77 10.73 5.30 -1.82
CA LEU A 77 9.86 4.71 -0.81
C LEU A 77 9.38 3.32 -1.24
N ALA A 78 8.95 3.16 -2.50
CA ALA A 78 8.58 1.86 -3.09
C ALA A 78 9.68 0.80 -2.92
N ALA A 79 10.94 1.19 -3.20
CA ALA A 79 12.09 0.33 -3.10
C ALA A 79 12.33 -0.20 -1.67
N TYR A 80 11.91 0.56 -0.65
CA TYR A 80 12.03 0.16 0.75
C TYR A 80 10.84 -0.68 1.24
N SER A 81 9.61 -0.40 0.78
CA SER A 81 8.39 -1.00 1.31
C SER A 81 8.19 -2.47 0.94
N ASN A 82 7.83 -2.76 -0.31
CA ASN A 82 7.47 -4.11 -0.75
C ASN A 82 7.97 -4.37 -2.17
N PRO A 83 8.36 -5.61 -2.54
CA PRO A 83 8.93 -5.92 -3.85
C PRO A 83 7.98 -5.69 -5.04
N HIS A 84 6.66 -5.73 -4.83
CA HIS A 84 5.70 -5.57 -5.93
C HIS A 84 5.53 -4.11 -6.36
N PHE A 85 5.72 -3.13 -5.48
CA PHE A 85 5.65 -1.70 -5.82
C PHE A 85 6.72 -1.25 -6.82
N PRO A 86 8.04 -1.49 -6.58
CA PRO A 86 9.06 -1.10 -7.54
C PRO A 86 8.95 -1.92 -8.83
N LEU A 87 8.50 -3.18 -8.76
CA LEU A 87 8.18 -3.95 -9.97
C LEU A 87 7.09 -3.25 -10.81
N ALA A 88 5.97 -2.87 -10.20
CA ALA A 88 4.87 -2.20 -10.89
C ALA A 88 5.29 -0.83 -11.47
N ILE A 89 5.99 -0.01 -10.68
CA ILE A 89 6.52 1.30 -11.13
C ILE A 89 7.52 1.11 -12.28
N GLY A 90 8.39 0.11 -12.21
CA GLY A 90 9.34 -0.23 -13.27
C GLY A 90 8.64 -0.65 -14.56
N ILE A 91 7.61 -1.49 -14.46
CA ILE A 91 6.79 -1.90 -15.61
C ILE A 91 6.13 -0.68 -16.25
N LEU A 92 5.51 0.21 -15.45
CA LEU A 92 4.92 1.46 -15.94
C LEU A 92 5.93 2.34 -16.66
N ALA A 93 7.18 2.43 -16.16
CA ALA A 93 8.24 3.18 -16.83
C ALA A 93 8.65 2.56 -18.18
N VAL A 94 8.77 1.22 -18.27
CA VAL A 94 9.06 0.54 -19.55
C VAL A 94 7.91 0.74 -20.54
N MET A 95 6.67 0.57 -20.09
CA MET A 95 5.48 0.79 -20.93
C MET A 95 5.41 2.24 -21.41
N ALA A 96 5.66 3.21 -20.53
CA ALA A 96 5.71 4.63 -20.87
C ALA A 96 6.79 4.94 -21.91
N ALA A 97 7.99 4.36 -21.78
CA ALA A 97 9.09 4.54 -22.73
C ALA A 97 8.69 4.03 -24.13
N GLN A 98 7.99 2.90 -24.16
CA GLN A 98 7.49 2.32 -25.38
C GLN A 98 6.37 3.15 -26.01
N PHE A 99 5.39 3.60 -25.23
CA PHE A 99 4.31 4.46 -25.72
C PHE A 99 4.82 5.81 -26.24
N ILE A 100 5.81 6.41 -25.58
CA ILE A 100 6.48 7.62 -26.09
C ILE A 100 7.06 7.34 -27.47
N THR A 101 7.69 6.18 -27.68
CA THR A 101 8.31 5.82 -28.96
C THR A 101 7.25 5.60 -30.05
N VAL A 102 6.20 4.84 -29.78
CA VAL A 102 5.20 4.46 -30.79
C VAL A 102 4.17 5.56 -31.08
N PHE A 103 4.03 6.55 -30.20
CA PHE A 103 3.19 7.73 -30.41
C PHE A 103 3.95 8.93 -30.98
N ARG A 104 5.26 8.81 -31.24
CA ARG A 104 6.01 9.85 -31.96
C ARG A 104 5.39 10.11 -33.33
N PRO A 105 5.39 11.39 -33.79
CA PRO A 105 4.94 11.72 -35.13
C PRO A 105 5.72 10.92 -36.18
N GLY A 106 4.99 10.24 -37.06
CA GLY A 106 5.57 9.44 -38.15
C GLY A 106 5.59 7.93 -37.89
N TYR A 107 5.47 7.49 -36.64
CA TYR A 107 5.32 6.06 -36.33
C TYR A 107 3.87 5.62 -36.61
N LYS A 108 3.67 4.65 -37.51
CA LYS A 108 2.33 4.20 -37.97
C LYS A 108 2.14 2.68 -37.94
N GLU A 109 3.14 1.95 -37.46
CA GLU A 109 3.08 0.49 -37.44
C GLU A 109 2.13 0.01 -36.33
N ALA A 110 1.33 -1.00 -36.66
CA ALA A 110 0.49 -1.68 -35.68
C ALA A 110 1.35 -2.49 -34.69
N PRO A 111 0.87 -2.78 -33.46
CA PRO A 111 1.62 -3.58 -32.51
C PRO A 111 1.90 -4.99 -33.07
N THR A 112 3.16 -5.41 -33.00
CA THR A 112 3.66 -6.74 -33.38
C THR A 112 4.59 -7.29 -32.29
N ALA A 113 5.10 -8.50 -32.46
CA ALA A 113 6.09 -9.06 -31.55
C ALA A 113 7.42 -8.27 -31.59
N ASP A 114 7.82 -7.79 -32.76
CA ASP A 114 9.14 -7.20 -32.99
C ASP A 114 9.22 -5.73 -32.59
N ASN A 115 8.09 -5.02 -32.61
CA ASN A 115 8.06 -3.58 -32.33
C ASN A 115 7.60 -3.23 -30.91
N GLY A 116 7.55 -4.20 -30.00
CA GLY A 116 7.19 -4.01 -28.59
C GLY A 116 5.72 -4.22 -28.25
N GLY A 117 4.86 -4.59 -29.20
CA GLY A 117 3.47 -4.97 -28.93
C GLY A 117 3.37 -6.18 -27.99
N LEU A 118 4.14 -7.24 -28.25
CA LEU A 118 4.21 -8.42 -27.36
C LEU A 118 4.75 -8.05 -25.98
N LEU A 119 5.73 -7.15 -25.90
CA LEU A 119 6.26 -6.66 -24.63
C LEU A 119 5.15 -5.99 -23.80
N ILE A 120 4.39 -5.06 -24.37
CA ILE A 120 3.28 -4.38 -23.68
C ILE A 120 2.23 -5.39 -23.21
N LEU A 121 1.89 -6.38 -24.04
CA LEU A 121 0.93 -7.42 -23.67
C LEU A 121 1.41 -8.22 -22.46
N LEU A 122 2.64 -8.74 -22.50
CA LEU A 122 3.20 -9.54 -21.40
C LEU A 122 3.35 -8.71 -20.12
N LEU A 123 3.84 -7.48 -20.24
CA LEU A 123 3.95 -6.55 -19.11
C LEU A 123 2.58 -6.23 -18.51
N THR A 124 1.53 -6.14 -19.33
CA THR A 124 0.18 -5.90 -18.82
C THR A 124 -0.35 -7.10 -18.04
N VAL A 125 -0.11 -8.32 -18.49
CA VAL A 125 -0.48 -9.53 -17.73
C VAL A 125 0.22 -9.53 -16.37
N ILE A 126 1.54 -9.29 -16.34
CA ILE A 126 2.31 -9.22 -15.09
C ILE A 126 1.78 -8.09 -14.20
N LEU A 127 1.58 -6.90 -14.76
CA LEU A 127 1.09 -5.75 -14.00
C LEU A 127 -0.31 -5.99 -13.45
N THR A 128 -1.19 -6.67 -14.18
CA THR A 128 -2.55 -6.98 -13.70
C THR A 128 -2.52 -7.92 -12.50
N LEU A 129 -1.62 -8.91 -12.50
CA LEU A 129 -1.45 -9.86 -11.39
C LEU A 129 -0.75 -9.24 -10.17
N VAL A 130 0.20 -8.33 -10.41
CA VAL A 130 1.06 -7.76 -9.36
C VAL A 130 0.44 -6.49 -8.75
N SER A 131 -0.20 -5.65 -9.57
CA SER A 131 -0.77 -4.37 -9.18
C SER A 131 -1.87 -3.92 -10.15
N PRO A 132 -3.14 -4.35 -9.95
CA PRO A 132 -4.28 -3.89 -10.73
C PRO A 132 -4.37 -2.35 -10.86
N PRO A 133 -4.08 -1.55 -9.82
CA PRO A 133 -4.03 -0.09 -9.92
C PRO A 133 -3.09 0.45 -11.01
N GLY A 134 -1.94 -0.19 -11.24
CA GLY A 134 -1.01 0.21 -12.29
C GLY A 134 -1.62 0.09 -13.69
N VAL A 135 -2.39 -0.99 -13.92
CA VAL A 135 -3.09 -1.19 -15.19
C VAL A 135 -4.18 -0.13 -15.38
N LEU A 136 -4.92 0.20 -14.32
CA LEU A 136 -5.92 1.27 -14.35
C LEU A 136 -5.30 2.64 -14.64
N ALA A 137 -4.15 2.95 -14.03
CA ALA A 137 -3.43 4.20 -14.29
C ALA A 137 -2.97 4.30 -15.75
N MET A 138 -2.34 3.24 -16.29
CA MET A 138 -1.90 3.20 -17.70
C MET A 138 -3.08 3.19 -18.67
N GLY A 139 -4.10 2.35 -18.43
CA GLY A 139 -5.30 2.26 -19.26
C GLY A 139 -6.13 3.54 -19.25
N GLY A 140 -6.25 4.20 -18.09
CA GLY A 140 -6.91 5.50 -17.95
C GLY A 140 -6.20 6.60 -18.73
N MET A 141 -4.86 6.67 -18.61
CA MET A 141 -4.04 7.59 -19.41
C MET A 141 -4.23 7.37 -20.93
N LEU A 142 -4.15 6.12 -21.39
CA LEU A 142 -4.33 5.77 -22.81
C LEU A 142 -5.74 6.08 -23.30
N THR A 143 -6.74 5.86 -22.46
CA THR A 143 -8.14 6.18 -22.77
C THR A 143 -8.32 7.69 -22.95
N VAL A 144 -7.86 8.50 -21.98
CA VAL A 144 -7.91 9.96 -22.07
C VAL A 144 -7.14 10.46 -23.30
N TYR A 145 -5.93 9.95 -23.54
CA TYR A 145 -5.12 10.32 -24.71
C TYR A 145 -5.83 10.01 -26.03
N THR A 146 -6.39 8.81 -26.17
CA THR A 146 -7.11 8.36 -27.37
C THR A 146 -8.39 9.20 -27.59
N VAL A 147 -9.15 9.49 -26.53
CA VAL A 147 -10.36 10.35 -26.61
C VAL A 147 -10.00 11.77 -27.02
N VAL A 148 -8.98 12.37 -26.41
CA VAL A 148 -8.52 13.71 -26.77
C VAL A 148 -8.06 13.76 -28.23
N ARG A 149 -7.34 12.73 -28.70
CA ARG A 149 -6.91 12.64 -30.10
C ARG A 149 -8.10 12.51 -31.06
N ALA A 150 -9.08 11.67 -30.74
CA ALA A 150 -10.30 11.51 -31.52
C ALA A 150 -11.07 12.83 -31.63
N TYR A 151 -11.24 13.52 -30.50
CA TYR A 151 -11.92 14.81 -30.44
C TYR A 151 -11.23 15.88 -31.29
N ARG A 152 -9.90 15.99 -31.20
CA ARG A 152 -9.13 17.01 -31.94
C ARG A 152 -9.01 16.73 -33.43
N THR A 153 -8.82 15.46 -33.80
CA THR A 153 -8.64 15.07 -35.21
C THR A 153 -9.96 14.81 -35.93
N ARG A 154 -11.07 14.71 -35.19
CA ARG A 154 -12.41 14.32 -35.69
C ARG A 154 -12.39 12.98 -36.45
N LYS A 155 -11.44 12.10 -36.13
CA LYS A 155 -11.24 10.79 -36.75
C LYS A 155 -11.01 9.75 -35.67
N LEU A 156 -11.35 8.49 -35.97
CA LEU A 156 -11.05 7.38 -35.08
C LEU A 156 -9.53 7.12 -35.06
N PRO A 157 -8.86 7.27 -33.90
CA PRO A 157 -7.42 7.09 -33.75
C PRO A 157 -7.06 5.60 -33.68
N TRP A 158 -7.20 4.87 -34.80
CA TRP A 158 -7.01 3.41 -34.83
C TRP A 158 -5.60 2.96 -34.43
N HIS A 159 -4.58 3.78 -34.68
CA HIS A 159 -3.22 3.49 -34.25
C HIS A 159 -3.14 3.40 -32.72
N GLU A 160 -3.62 4.44 -32.03
CA GLU A 160 -3.65 4.51 -30.57
C GLU A 160 -4.57 3.44 -29.99
N ALA A 161 -5.72 3.20 -30.60
CA ALA A 161 -6.66 2.18 -30.15
C ALA A 161 -6.05 0.77 -30.21
N ARG A 162 -5.30 0.43 -31.27
CA ARG A 162 -4.60 -0.87 -31.39
C ARG A 162 -3.51 -1.03 -30.34
N TRP A 163 -2.73 0.02 -30.11
CA TRP A 163 -1.70 0.02 -29.07
C TRP A 163 -2.31 -0.03 -27.66
N GLY A 164 -3.42 0.67 -27.42
CA GLY A 164 -4.20 0.60 -26.17
C GLY A 164 -4.85 -0.76 -25.94
N ALA A 165 -5.25 -1.46 -27.00
CA ALA A 165 -5.78 -2.82 -26.92
C ALA A 165 -4.76 -3.82 -26.36
N MET A 166 -3.44 -3.58 -26.53
CA MET A 166 -2.39 -4.40 -25.93
C MET A 166 -2.32 -4.27 -24.40
N VAL A 167 -3.03 -3.30 -23.82
CA VAL A 167 -3.18 -3.15 -22.36
C VAL A 167 -4.56 -3.64 -21.93
N ILE A 168 -5.62 -3.16 -22.58
CA ILE A 168 -6.99 -3.42 -22.13
C ILE A 168 -7.39 -4.89 -22.32
N LEU A 169 -7.09 -5.49 -23.47
CA LEU A 169 -7.51 -6.87 -23.77
C LEU A 169 -6.85 -7.93 -22.87
N PRO A 170 -5.51 -7.93 -22.63
CA PRO A 170 -4.92 -8.91 -21.72
C PRO A 170 -5.32 -8.70 -20.26
N ALA A 171 -5.68 -7.48 -19.85
CA ALA A 171 -6.18 -7.22 -18.50
C ALA A 171 -7.63 -7.68 -18.29
N ALA A 172 -8.45 -7.67 -19.35
CA ALA A 172 -9.90 -7.92 -19.25
C ALA A 172 -10.28 -9.28 -18.64
N PRO A 173 -9.66 -10.43 -19.01
CA PRO A 173 -9.98 -11.71 -18.38
C PRO A 173 -9.75 -11.72 -16.86
N PHE A 174 -8.66 -11.08 -16.40
CA PHE A 174 -8.37 -10.98 -14.96
C PHE A 174 -9.31 -10.02 -14.25
N ALA A 175 -9.66 -8.88 -14.88
CA ALA A 175 -10.64 -7.97 -14.32
C ALA A 175 -12.02 -8.64 -14.18
N LEU A 176 -12.46 -9.39 -15.19
CA LEU A 176 -13.70 -10.17 -15.12
C LEU A 176 -13.63 -11.25 -14.04
N TYR A 177 -12.48 -11.92 -13.89
CA TYR A 177 -12.26 -12.88 -12.81
C TYR A 177 -12.36 -12.23 -11.43
N TYR A 178 -11.70 -11.09 -11.20
CA TYR A 178 -11.80 -10.37 -9.93
C TYR A 178 -13.22 -9.91 -9.64
N LEU A 179 -13.95 -9.37 -10.63
CA LEU A 179 -15.35 -8.99 -10.48
C LEU A 179 -16.23 -10.19 -10.13
N ALA A 180 -16.01 -11.34 -10.77
CA ALA A 180 -16.74 -12.57 -10.45
C ALA A 180 -16.41 -13.05 -9.02
N VAL A 181 -15.14 -13.01 -8.63
CA VAL A 181 -14.72 -13.41 -7.29
C VAL A 181 -15.35 -12.51 -6.22
N PHE A 182 -15.35 -11.19 -6.40
CA PHE A 182 -16.00 -10.28 -5.45
C PHE A 182 -17.53 -10.41 -5.44
N ALA A 183 -18.14 -10.83 -6.55
CA ALA A 183 -19.60 -11.01 -6.63
C ALA A 183 -20.09 -12.37 -6.08
N PHE A 184 -19.24 -13.41 -6.09
CA PHE A 184 -19.66 -14.79 -5.80
C PHE A 184 -18.92 -15.45 -4.62
N ASN A 185 -17.98 -14.75 -3.96
CA ASN A 185 -17.29 -15.24 -2.77
C ASN A 185 -17.51 -14.25 -1.61
N ASP A 186 -18.31 -14.66 -0.62
CA ASP A 186 -18.72 -13.79 0.49
C ASP A 186 -17.52 -13.26 1.30
N VAL A 187 -16.48 -14.08 1.51
CA VAL A 187 -15.28 -13.67 2.24
C VAL A 187 -14.51 -12.60 1.45
N LEU A 188 -14.40 -12.75 0.14
CA LEU A 188 -13.70 -11.77 -0.70
C LEU A 188 -14.55 -10.53 -0.98
N SER A 189 -15.88 -10.63 -0.95
CA SER A 189 -16.78 -9.47 -0.91
C SER A 189 -16.54 -8.68 0.37
N GLY A 190 -16.59 -9.33 1.54
CA GLY A 190 -16.34 -8.68 2.83
C GLY A 190 -14.94 -8.04 2.90
N PHE A 191 -13.91 -8.73 2.39
CA PHE A 191 -12.58 -8.16 2.20
C PHE A 191 -12.60 -6.87 1.38
N ASN A 192 -13.31 -6.87 0.24
CA ASN A 192 -13.38 -5.72 -0.65
C ASN A 192 -14.14 -4.54 -0.02
N ASP A 193 -15.20 -4.83 0.74
CA ASP A 193 -16.03 -3.82 1.41
C ASP A 193 -15.27 -3.09 2.52
N GLN A 194 -14.39 -3.79 3.26
CA GLN A 194 -13.54 -3.17 4.29
C GLN A 194 -12.22 -2.57 3.75
N ASN A 195 -11.80 -2.90 2.54
CA ASN A 195 -10.52 -2.45 1.95
C ASN A 195 -10.64 -1.04 1.34
N ILE A 196 -10.85 -0.06 2.21
CA ILE A 196 -11.00 1.34 1.85
C ILE A 196 -9.67 2.06 2.05
N THR A 197 -9.20 2.74 1.00
CA THR A 197 -7.95 3.51 0.97
C THR A 197 -8.20 4.86 0.30
N GLN A 198 -8.83 5.76 1.06
CA GLN A 198 -9.15 7.12 0.61
C GLN A 198 -7.88 7.91 0.28
N SER A 199 -8.01 8.82 -0.69
CA SER A 199 -6.92 9.74 -1.00
C SER A 199 -6.80 10.81 0.08
N PRO A 200 -5.58 11.27 0.36
CA PRO A 200 -5.39 12.41 1.25
C PRO A 200 -6.01 13.68 0.64
N ASN A 201 -6.29 14.64 1.50
CA ASN A 201 -6.81 15.95 1.11
C ASN A 201 -6.00 16.54 -0.07
N PRO A 202 -6.63 17.19 -1.06
CA PRO A 202 -5.95 17.87 -2.18
C PRO A 202 -4.78 18.79 -1.77
N ILE A 203 -4.84 19.43 -0.61
CA ILE A 203 -3.74 20.26 -0.08
C ILE A 203 -2.53 19.37 0.23
N LEU A 204 -2.74 18.23 0.90
CA LEU A 204 -1.69 17.25 1.18
C LEU A 204 -1.14 16.63 -0.09
N PHE A 205 -1.95 16.42 -1.12
CA PHE A 205 -1.45 16.04 -2.45
C PHE A 205 -0.46 17.06 -3.01
N ILE A 206 -0.77 18.36 -2.92
CA ILE A 206 0.12 19.43 -3.38
C ILE A 206 1.43 19.40 -2.60
N PHE A 207 1.38 19.28 -1.27
CA PHE A 207 2.60 19.15 -0.46
C PHE A 207 3.37 17.87 -0.74
N GLY A 208 2.69 16.76 -1.04
CA GLY A 208 3.28 15.48 -1.36
C GLY A 208 4.13 15.48 -2.63
N TYR A 209 3.77 16.28 -3.65
CA TYR A 209 4.67 16.52 -4.79
C TYR A 209 5.52 17.78 -4.62
N GLY A 210 5.14 18.69 -3.72
CA GLY A 210 5.91 19.82 -3.24
C GLY A 210 6.61 20.61 -4.35
N LEU A 211 7.93 20.76 -4.21
CA LEU A 211 8.75 21.51 -5.17
C LEU A 211 8.79 20.89 -6.57
N LEU A 212 8.59 19.56 -6.71
CA LEU A 212 8.53 18.93 -8.03
C LEU A 212 7.34 19.45 -8.83
N LEU A 213 6.17 19.56 -8.18
CA LEU A 213 4.97 20.11 -8.81
C LEU A 213 5.15 21.60 -9.13
N LEU A 214 5.72 22.38 -8.20
CA LEU A 214 5.97 23.82 -8.40
C LEU A 214 6.89 24.07 -9.61
N ILE A 215 7.98 23.32 -9.73
CA ILE A 215 8.92 23.43 -10.84
C ILE A 215 8.28 22.98 -12.16
N ALA A 216 7.36 22.01 -12.11
CA ALA A 216 6.63 21.51 -13.28
C ALA A 216 5.61 22.52 -13.85
N VAL A 217 5.17 23.53 -13.09
CA VAL A 217 4.10 24.47 -13.50
C VAL A 217 4.35 25.11 -14.87
N PRO A 218 5.52 25.73 -15.17
CA PRO A 218 5.76 26.32 -16.49
C PRO A 218 5.70 25.29 -17.63
N GLY A 219 6.18 24.07 -17.36
CA GLY A 219 6.12 22.95 -18.30
C GLY A 219 4.69 22.50 -18.58
N LEU A 220 3.89 22.33 -17.52
CA LEU A 220 2.46 22.01 -17.61
C LEU A 220 1.67 23.09 -18.36
N VAL A 221 1.88 24.37 -18.02
CA VAL A 221 1.22 25.50 -18.70
C VAL A 221 1.56 25.53 -20.19
N ARG A 222 2.83 25.29 -20.54
CA ARG A 222 3.25 25.18 -21.95
C ARG A 222 2.57 24.00 -22.63
N ALA A 223 2.53 22.83 -21.98
CA ALA A 223 1.93 21.61 -22.52
C ALA A 223 0.43 21.77 -22.76
N VAL A 224 -0.30 22.42 -21.86
CA VAL A 224 -1.73 22.74 -22.05
C VAL A 224 -1.93 23.70 -23.23
N ARG A 225 -1.07 24.72 -23.36
CA ARG A 225 -1.21 25.73 -24.42
C ARG A 225 -0.82 25.23 -25.80
N ARG A 226 0.26 24.43 -25.90
CA ARG A 226 0.82 23.98 -27.19
C ARG A 226 0.43 22.56 -27.56
N PHE A 227 0.29 21.69 -26.56
CA PHE A 227 -0.10 20.29 -26.70
C PHE A 227 0.72 19.58 -27.79
N GLU A 228 2.05 19.65 -27.68
CA GLU A 228 3.00 19.18 -28.69
C GLU A 228 3.03 17.64 -28.75
N PRO A 229 2.98 17.01 -29.95
CA PRO A 229 2.87 15.55 -30.07
C PRO A 229 4.16 14.77 -29.78
N ASP A 230 5.14 15.32 -29.06
CA ASP A 230 6.45 14.69 -28.84
C ASP A 230 6.59 13.89 -27.52
N GLY A 231 5.46 13.65 -26.86
CA GLY A 231 5.39 13.07 -25.52
C GLY A 231 4.61 13.95 -24.54
N ASP A 232 4.62 15.27 -24.74
CA ASP A 232 3.86 16.22 -23.90
C ASP A 232 2.37 15.85 -23.82
N GLN A 233 1.73 15.49 -24.93
CA GLN A 233 0.31 15.11 -24.94
C GLN A 233 0.06 13.90 -24.03
N MET A 234 0.86 12.85 -24.17
CA MET A 234 0.70 11.61 -23.41
C MET A 234 0.94 11.87 -21.91
N MET A 235 2.01 12.58 -21.57
CA MET A 235 2.34 12.92 -20.19
C MET A 235 1.29 13.83 -19.55
N LEU A 236 0.74 14.79 -20.30
CA LEU A 236 -0.34 15.64 -19.82
C LEU A 236 -1.63 14.84 -19.60
N CYS A 237 -1.98 13.95 -20.53
CA CYS A 237 -3.11 13.03 -20.35
C CYS A 237 -2.91 12.11 -19.14
N TRP A 238 -1.67 11.71 -18.82
CA TRP A 238 -1.37 10.97 -17.61
C TRP A 238 -1.63 11.81 -16.36
N VAL A 239 -1.15 13.06 -16.28
CA VAL A 239 -1.45 13.94 -15.12
C VAL A 239 -2.96 14.07 -14.93
N VAL A 240 -3.69 14.35 -16.01
CA VAL A 240 -5.15 14.53 -15.96
C VAL A 240 -5.84 13.23 -15.51
N ALA A 241 -5.52 12.09 -16.14
CA ALA A 241 -6.11 10.80 -15.78
C ALA A 241 -5.77 10.41 -14.33
N GLY A 242 -4.52 10.61 -13.91
CA GLY A 242 -4.07 10.31 -12.56
C GLY A 242 -4.79 11.14 -11.50
N VAL A 243 -4.84 12.47 -11.68
CA VAL A 243 -5.54 13.37 -10.73
C VAL A 243 -7.03 13.06 -10.66
N ILE A 244 -7.69 12.80 -11.80
CA ILE A 244 -9.10 12.39 -11.80
C ILE A 244 -9.26 11.06 -11.03
N SER A 245 -8.44 10.06 -11.34
CA SER A 245 -8.51 8.73 -10.70
C SER A 245 -8.21 8.76 -9.21
N ILE A 246 -7.38 9.68 -8.73
CA ILE A 246 -7.10 9.85 -7.29
C ILE A 246 -8.33 10.35 -6.53
N TYR A 247 -9.29 11.02 -7.19
CA TYR A 247 -10.46 11.61 -6.54
C TYR A 247 -11.81 11.11 -7.09
N LEU A 248 -11.79 10.02 -7.87
CA LEU A 248 -13.01 9.33 -8.25
C LEU A 248 -13.61 8.60 -7.04
N PRO A 249 -14.95 8.52 -6.92
CA PRO A 249 -15.62 7.94 -5.76
C PRO A 249 -15.60 6.40 -5.81
N PHE A 250 -14.43 5.80 -5.54
CA PHE A 250 -14.27 4.36 -5.34
C PHE A 250 -13.32 4.10 -4.18
N ALA A 251 -13.26 2.86 -3.68
CA ALA A 251 -12.56 2.54 -2.42
C ALA A 251 -11.02 2.65 -2.49
N LEU A 252 -10.41 2.51 -3.67
CA LEU A 252 -8.94 2.34 -3.81
C LEU A 252 -8.22 3.59 -4.33
N GLN A 253 -8.69 4.78 -3.94
CA GLN A 253 -8.23 6.07 -4.46
C GLN A 253 -6.72 6.28 -4.28
N ARG A 254 -6.19 6.02 -3.07
CA ARG A 254 -4.77 6.19 -2.75
C ARG A 254 -3.85 5.37 -3.65
N ARG A 255 -4.31 4.20 -4.12
CA ARG A 255 -3.52 3.33 -5.00
C ARG A 255 -3.33 3.92 -6.41
N MET A 256 -4.10 4.93 -6.81
CA MET A 256 -3.99 5.61 -8.11
C MET A 256 -2.86 6.64 -8.19
N PHE A 257 -2.15 6.90 -7.09
CA PHE A 257 -0.92 7.70 -7.15
C PHE A 257 0.18 7.01 -7.96
N ILE A 258 0.02 5.70 -8.24
CA ILE A 258 1.02 4.89 -8.91
C ILE A 258 1.49 5.51 -10.24
N GLY A 259 2.80 5.73 -10.34
CA GLY A 259 3.46 6.25 -11.55
C GLY A 259 3.22 7.74 -11.87
N LEU A 260 2.45 8.47 -11.06
CA LEU A 260 2.16 9.90 -11.30
C LEU A 260 3.41 10.79 -11.17
N ILE A 261 4.45 10.33 -10.49
CA ILE A 261 5.75 11.01 -10.45
C ILE A 261 6.39 11.17 -11.83
N PHE A 262 6.15 10.25 -12.78
CA PHE A 262 6.76 10.30 -14.10
C PHE A 262 6.35 11.55 -14.89
N PRO A 263 5.05 11.82 -15.11
CA PRO A 263 4.66 13.03 -15.82
C PRO A 263 4.97 14.31 -15.04
N VAL A 264 4.89 14.30 -13.69
CA VAL A 264 5.26 15.48 -12.87
C VAL A 264 6.72 15.84 -13.06
N VAL A 265 7.64 14.88 -12.91
CA VAL A 265 9.07 15.10 -13.11
C VAL A 265 9.39 15.37 -14.57
N TYR A 266 8.66 14.77 -15.51
CA TYR A 266 8.82 15.06 -16.95
C TYR A 266 8.63 16.56 -17.24
N PHE A 267 7.53 17.14 -16.76
CA PHE A 267 7.26 18.57 -16.94
C PHE A 267 8.19 19.44 -16.10
N GLY A 268 8.62 18.97 -14.93
CA GLY A 268 9.65 19.62 -14.12
C GLY A 268 10.98 19.76 -14.87
N VAL A 269 11.47 18.69 -15.48
CA VAL A 269 12.72 18.70 -16.26
C VAL A 269 12.60 19.55 -17.51
N ARG A 270 11.47 19.48 -18.24
CA ARG A 270 11.21 20.40 -19.36
C ARG A 270 11.25 21.85 -18.93
N ALA A 271 10.55 22.19 -17.84
CA ALA A 271 10.53 23.55 -17.31
C ALA A 271 11.93 24.00 -16.88
N LEU A 272 12.72 23.13 -16.24
CA LEU A 272 14.09 23.45 -15.86
C LEU A 272 14.94 23.81 -17.08
N GLU A 273 14.89 23.01 -18.15
CA GLU A 273 15.73 23.21 -19.33
C GLU A 273 15.25 24.35 -20.25
N ASP A 274 13.94 24.53 -20.42
CA ASP A 274 13.39 25.46 -21.41
C ASP A 274 12.97 26.81 -20.81
N TYR A 275 12.63 26.86 -19.52
CA TYR A 275 12.13 28.06 -18.85
C TYR A 275 13.11 28.57 -17.79
N TRP A 276 13.37 27.80 -16.74
CA TRP A 276 14.14 28.28 -15.58
C TRP A 276 15.60 28.57 -15.90
N VAL A 277 16.24 27.81 -16.79
CA VAL A 277 17.61 28.10 -17.27
C VAL A 277 17.74 29.48 -17.91
N ASN A 278 16.67 30.01 -18.52
CA ASN A 278 16.67 31.33 -19.15
C ASN A 278 16.35 32.45 -18.15
N GLN A 279 15.53 32.16 -17.14
CA GLN A 279 15.12 33.13 -16.12
C GLN A 279 16.15 33.30 -15.00
N VAL A 280 16.97 32.27 -14.75
CA VAL A 280 17.94 32.23 -13.66
C VAL A 280 19.36 32.48 -14.19
N PRO A 281 20.09 33.48 -13.67
CA PRO A 281 21.48 33.72 -14.05
C PRO A 281 22.34 32.47 -13.85
N LYS A 282 23.28 32.20 -14.77
CA LYS A 282 24.14 30.99 -14.75
C LYS A 282 24.78 30.69 -13.38
N ARG A 283 25.20 31.73 -12.64
CA ARG A 283 25.78 31.61 -11.29
C ARG A 283 24.85 30.97 -10.25
N TRP A 284 23.53 31.08 -10.43
CA TRP A 284 22.51 30.59 -9.49
C TRP A 284 21.89 29.25 -9.91
N GLN A 285 22.12 28.77 -11.14
CA GLN A 285 21.50 27.55 -11.64
C GLN A 285 21.90 26.31 -10.83
N ALA A 286 23.21 26.14 -10.55
CA ALA A 286 23.68 25.02 -9.75
C ALA A 286 23.28 25.13 -8.26
N PRO A 287 23.42 26.29 -7.57
CA PRO A 287 22.92 26.46 -6.21
C PRO A 287 21.43 26.20 -6.05
N LEU A 288 20.58 26.67 -6.98
CA LEU A 288 19.13 26.43 -6.90
C LEU A 288 18.77 24.97 -7.15
N LEU A 289 19.48 24.29 -8.04
CA LEU A 289 19.31 22.85 -8.22
C LEU A 289 19.76 22.08 -6.97
N LEU A 290 20.86 22.47 -6.33
CA LEU A 290 21.28 21.89 -5.06
C LEU A 290 20.23 22.13 -3.97
N LEU A 291 19.69 23.36 -3.90
CA LEU A 291 18.63 23.73 -2.96
C LEU A 291 17.39 22.85 -3.16
N LEU A 292 16.99 22.59 -4.40
CA LEU A 292 15.89 21.67 -4.70
C LEU A 292 16.13 20.28 -4.07
N PHE A 293 17.31 19.70 -4.23
CA PHE A 293 17.64 18.42 -3.60
C PHE A 293 17.66 18.51 -2.07
N VAL A 294 18.18 19.60 -1.50
CA VAL A 294 18.18 19.84 -0.04
C VAL A 294 16.77 19.86 0.54
N PHE A 295 15.76 20.33 -0.20
CA PHE A 295 14.37 20.38 0.28
C PHE A 295 13.57 19.10 0.01
N ILE A 296 13.97 18.31 -0.98
CA ILE A 296 13.32 17.05 -1.33
C ILE A 296 13.79 15.91 -0.41
N LEU A 297 15.10 15.81 -0.17
CA LEU A 297 15.69 14.70 0.59
C LEU A 297 15.22 14.53 2.05
N PRO A 298 14.83 15.58 2.81
CA PRO A 298 14.44 15.44 4.20
C PRO A 298 13.27 14.46 4.40
N THR A 299 12.28 14.42 3.51
CA THR A 299 11.20 13.43 3.60
C THR A 299 11.75 12.00 3.70
N HIS A 300 12.76 11.64 2.90
CA HIS A 300 13.39 10.32 2.99
C HIS A 300 14.15 10.10 4.30
N ALA A 301 14.78 11.14 4.84
CA ALA A 301 15.41 11.07 6.14
C ALA A 301 14.38 10.83 7.25
N PHE A 302 13.20 11.43 7.15
CA PHE A 302 12.10 11.17 8.07
C PHE A 302 11.52 9.76 7.90
N THR A 303 11.18 9.34 6.67
CA THR A 303 10.55 8.03 6.44
C THR A 303 11.46 6.85 6.83
N PHE A 304 12.77 6.96 6.60
CA PHE A 304 13.71 5.90 6.96
C PHE A 304 14.30 6.07 8.37
N GLY A 305 14.50 7.30 8.82
CA GLY A 305 15.15 7.62 10.08
C GLY A 305 14.21 7.63 11.27
N ALA A 306 12.99 8.15 11.12
CA ALA A 306 12.08 8.31 12.26
C ALA A 306 11.64 6.97 12.85
N PRO A 307 11.22 5.94 12.08
CA PRO A 307 10.87 4.66 12.67
C PRO A 307 12.03 4.02 13.42
N LEU A 308 13.25 4.07 12.86
CA LEU A 308 14.44 3.54 13.52
C LEU A 308 14.81 4.33 14.78
N ALA A 309 14.79 5.66 14.72
CA ALA A 309 15.15 6.51 15.85
C ALA A 309 14.13 6.37 16.98
N LEU A 310 12.84 6.42 16.67
CA LEU A 310 11.76 6.35 17.66
C LEU A 310 11.72 4.97 18.34
N THR A 311 11.90 3.88 17.59
CA THR A 311 11.90 2.51 18.16
C THR A 311 13.12 2.19 19.00
N VAL A 312 14.29 2.74 18.66
CA VAL A 312 15.54 2.48 19.40
C VAL A 312 15.67 3.38 20.63
N VAL A 313 15.29 4.65 20.50
CA VAL A 313 15.37 5.63 21.60
C VAL A 313 14.23 5.45 22.60
N ASN A 314 13.04 5.10 22.12
CA ASN A 314 11.86 4.83 22.94
C ASN A 314 11.25 3.45 22.60
N PRO A 315 11.75 2.38 23.23
CA PRO A 315 11.27 1.02 22.98
C PRO A 315 9.78 0.84 23.28
N GLU A 316 9.24 1.57 24.26
CA GLU A 316 7.81 1.57 24.62
C GLU A 316 6.97 2.14 23.49
N PHE A 317 7.35 3.30 22.93
CA PHE A 317 6.71 3.85 21.73
C PHE A 317 6.73 2.85 20.57
N GLY A 318 7.86 2.16 20.36
CA GLY A 318 7.96 1.13 19.34
C GLY A 318 7.01 -0.06 19.58
N ALA A 319 6.85 -0.49 20.83
CA ALA A 319 5.93 -1.58 21.17
C ALA A 319 4.46 -1.16 21.00
N ASP A 320 4.13 0.06 21.42
CA ASP A 320 2.79 0.63 21.35
C ASP A 320 2.31 0.86 19.92
N ASN A 321 3.24 1.19 19.00
CA ASN A 321 2.96 1.43 17.59
C ASN A 321 3.23 0.19 16.71
N PHE A 322 3.27 -1.02 17.29
CA PHE A 322 3.45 -2.29 16.56
C PHE A 322 4.79 -2.44 15.80
N LEU A 323 5.76 -1.56 16.06
CA LEU A 323 7.07 -1.54 15.39
C LEU A 323 8.09 -2.47 16.05
N ASN A 324 7.96 -2.69 17.36
CA ASN A 324 8.78 -3.60 18.15
C ASN A 324 7.91 -4.72 18.75
N LEU A 325 8.49 -5.90 18.86
CA LEU A 325 7.87 -7.02 19.57
C LEU A 325 8.84 -7.55 20.62
N ASN A 326 8.32 -7.83 21.83
CA ASN A 326 9.11 -8.43 22.90
C ASN A 326 9.68 -9.79 22.45
N SER A 327 10.96 -10.05 22.75
CA SER A 327 11.65 -11.29 22.36
C SER A 327 11.02 -12.55 22.95
N ASP A 328 10.26 -12.42 24.04
CA ASP A 328 9.48 -13.49 24.63
C ASP A 328 8.40 -14.03 23.68
N TYR A 329 7.72 -13.16 22.94
CA TYR A 329 6.78 -13.58 21.88
C TYR A 329 7.50 -14.33 20.76
N ILE A 330 8.71 -13.89 20.39
CA ILE A 330 9.49 -14.58 19.36
C ILE A 330 9.80 -16.02 19.78
N ARG A 331 10.17 -16.23 21.05
CA ARG A 331 10.40 -17.58 21.59
C ARG A 331 9.13 -18.43 21.60
N ALA A 332 7.99 -17.82 21.95
CA ALA A 332 6.69 -18.49 21.86
C ALA A 332 6.33 -18.87 20.42
N PHE A 333 6.59 -18.00 19.44
CA PHE A 333 6.35 -18.28 18.03
C PHE A 333 7.26 -19.37 17.48
N ASP A 334 8.54 -19.38 17.87
CA ASP A 334 9.47 -20.44 17.47
C ASP A 334 9.02 -21.81 18.03
N TRP A 335 8.51 -21.84 19.27
CA TRP A 335 7.91 -23.04 19.84
C TRP A 335 6.65 -23.46 19.08
N LEU A 336 5.73 -22.52 18.80
CA LEU A 336 4.51 -22.79 18.02
C LEU A 336 4.84 -23.33 16.63
N ASN A 337 5.80 -22.73 15.94
CA ASN A 337 6.21 -23.19 14.61
C ASN A 337 6.80 -24.61 14.61
N ALA A 338 7.36 -25.07 15.73
CA ALA A 338 7.92 -26.40 15.86
C ALA A 338 6.91 -27.46 16.37
N ASN A 339 5.87 -27.04 17.10
CA ASN A 339 4.99 -27.96 17.83
C ASN A 339 3.51 -27.91 17.41
N ALA A 340 3.07 -26.85 16.73
CA ALA A 340 1.68 -26.68 16.32
C ALA A 340 1.42 -27.22 14.91
N GLU A 341 0.18 -27.65 14.66
CA GLU A 341 -0.22 -28.11 13.34
C GLU A 341 -0.53 -26.94 12.39
N PRO A 342 -0.16 -27.04 11.09
CA PRO A 342 -0.48 -26.01 10.12
C PRO A 342 -1.99 -25.73 10.02
N GLY A 343 -2.38 -24.46 10.09
CA GLY A 343 -3.77 -24.03 9.98
C GLY A 343 -4.54 -23.95 11.31
N GLU A 344 -3.96 -24.41 12.42
CA GLU A 344 -4.52 -24.15 13.76
C GLU A 344 -4.59 -22.65 14.05
N VAL A 345 -5.47 -22.27 14.99
CA VAL A 345 -5.79 -20.87 15.28
C VAL A 345 -5.18 -20.45 16.60
N ALA A 346 -4.44 -19.34 16.60
CA ALA A 346 -3.92 -18.69 17.78
C ALA A 346 -4.71 -17.40 18.09
N LEU A 347 -5.04 -17.21 19.36
CA LEU A 347 -5.52 -15.95 19.91
C LEU A 347 -4.34 -15.21 20.54
N ALA A 348 -4.12 -13.98 20.11
CA ALA A 348 -3.10 -13.06 20.60
C ALA A 348 -3.64 -11.62 20.48
N ALA A 349 -3.07 -10.67 21.23
CA ALA A 349 -3.38 -9.26 21.06
C ALA A 349 -2.96 -8.76 19.66
N ARG A 350 -3.52 -7.62 19.21
CA ARG A 350 -3.30 -7.03 17.88
C ARG A 350 -1.82 -7.00 17.48
N SER A 351 -0.95 -6.55 18.39
CA SER A 351 0.50 -6.48 18.15
C SER A 351 1.11 -7.85 17.82
N PRO A 352 1.19 -8.82 18.76
CA PRO A 352 1.77 -10.13 18.46
C PRO A 352 1.04 -10.90 17.35
N ALA A 353 -0.28 -10.75 17.22
CA ALA A 353 -1.07 -11.42 16.19
C ALA A 353 -0.68 -10.98 14.77
N LEU A 354 -0.21 -9.74 14.57
CA LEU A 354 0.28 -9.27 13.26
C LEU A 354 1.57 -10.00 12.83
N TRP A 355 2.43 -10.36 13.79
CA TRP A 355 3.73 -10.99 13.52
C TRP A 355 3.66 -12.52 13.44
N LEU A 356 2.68 -13.13 14.11
CA LEU A 356 2.56 -14.58 14.28
C LEU A 356 2.45 -15.34 12.93
N PRO A 357 1.61 -14.94 11.95
CA PRO A 357 1.52 -15.62 10.65
C PRO A 357 2.77 -15.49 9.78
N ALA A 358 3.63 -14.49 10.05
CA ALA A 358 4.89 -14.33 9.30
C ALA A 358 5.97 -15.33 9.76
N ARG A 359 5.79 -15.95 10.94
CA ARG A 359 6.78 -16.84 11.57
C ARG A 359 6.27 -18.27 11.80
N THR A 360 4.96 -18.48 11.73
CA THR A 360 4.31 -19.78 11.94
C THR A 360 3.38 -20.10 10.78
N SER A 361 2.88 -21.34 10.71
CA SER A 361 1.82 -21.72 9.75
C SER A 361 0.42 -21.61 10.37
N LEU A 362 0.28 -20.87 11.46
CA LEU A 362 -0.96 -20.70 12.19
C LEU A 362 -1.78 -19.54 11.62
N ARG A 363 -3.09 -19.61 11.87
CA ARG A 363 -4.03 -18.51 11.63
C ARG A 363 -4.24 -17.74 12.92
N VAL A 364 -4.65 -16.48 12.82
CA VAL A 364 -4.98 -15.65 13.97
C VAL A 364 -6.44 -15.26 13.94
N VAL A 365 -7.05 -15.08 15.11
CA VAL A 365 -8.43 -14.60 15.24
C VAL A 365 -8.59 -13.22 14.61
N TYR A 366 -7.67 -12.32 14.93
CA TYR A 366 -7.57 -10.99 14.34
C TYR A 366 -6.10 -10.63 14.11
N GLY A 367 -5.78 -10.05 12.96
CA GLY A 367 -4.42 -9.62 12.62
C GLY A 367 -4.40 -8.20 12.08
N HIS A 368 -4.69 -8.05 10.78
CA HIS A 368 -4.71 -6.76 10.11
C HIS A 368 -6.15 -6.38 9.72
N PRO A 369 -6.57 -5.11 9.84
CA PRO A 369 -7.94 -4.67 9.53
C PRO A 369 -8.36 -4.93 8.08
N PHE A 370 -7.42 -5.10 7.15
CA PHE A 370 -7.74 -5.50 5.77
C PHE A 370 -7.71 -7.02 5.54
N GLU A 371 -7.02 -7.81 6.38
CA GLU A 371 -6.78 -9.24 6.12
C GLU A 371 -7.60 -10.16 7.04
N SER A 372 -8.28 -9.60 8.05
CA SER A 372 -9.21 -10.32 8.92
C SER A 372 -10.63 -9.99 8.50
N VAL A 373 -11.41 -10.99 8.08
CA VAL A 373 -12.78 -10.79 7.56
C VAL A 373 -13.78 -11.59 8.42
N PRO A 374 -14.82 -10.95 9.00
CA PRO A 374 -15.03 -9.49 9.12
C PRO A 374 -14.11 -8.84 10.17
N ALA A 375 -13.45 -7.72 9.83
CA ALA A 375 -12.39 -7.16 10.68
C ALA A 375 -12.86 -6.68 12.05
N GLU A 376 -13.93 -5.87 12.07
CA GLU A 376 -14.44 -5.23 13.28
C GLU A 376 -14.96 -6.25 14.29
N GLU A 377 -15.74 -7.22 13.82
CA GLU A 377 -16.27 -8.29 14.66
C GLU A 377 -15.13 -9.12 15.28
N ARG A 378 -14.11 -9.48 14.47
CA ARG A 378 -12.95 -10.26 14.96
C ARG A 378 -12.13 -9.48 15.97
N LEU A 379 -11.96 -8.17 15.77
CA LEU A 379 -11.31 -7.28 16.73
C LEU A 379 -12.09 -7.21 18.05
N ASN A 380 -13.42 -7.09 17.96
CA ASN A 380 -14.29 -7.03 19.13
C ASN A 380 -14.29 -8.35 19.91
N GLN A 381 -14.35 -9.50 19.23
CA GLN A 381 -14.23 -10.82 19.87
C GLN A 381 -12.88 -10.99 20.59
N MET A 382 -11.78 -10.58 19.96
CA MET A 382 -10.45 -10.61 20.58
C MET A 382 -10.40 -9.70 21.83
N ARG A 383 -10.94 -8.48 21.75
CA ARG A 383 -10.99 -7.53 22.89
C ARG A 383 -11.87 -8.04 24.02
N ALA A 384 -13.07 -8.52 23.71
CA ALA A 384 -14.02 -9.07 24.69
C ALA A 384 -13.38 -10.22 25.50
N PHE A 385 -12.62 -11.09 24.82
CA PHE A 385 -11.87 -12.15 25.50
C PHE A 385 -10.81 -11.61 26.46
N TYR A 386 -9.94 -10.68 26.02
CA TYR A 386 -8.88 -10.17 26.90
C TYR A 386 -9.40 -9.27 28.04
N ARG A 387 -10.60 -8.74 27.90
CA ARG A 387 -11.28 -7.93 28.94
C ARG A 387 -12.07 -8.76 29.95
N GLY A 388 -12.25 -10.06 29.74
CA GLY A 388 -13.11 -10.88 30.61
C GLY A 388 -14.60 -10.80 30.28
N GLU A 389 -14.98 -10.15 29.18
CA GLU A 389 -16.40 -10.00 28.78
C GLU A 389 -16.97 -11.29 28.17
N ASP A 390 -16.14 -12.04 27.44
CA ASP A 390 -16.49 -13.34 26.85
C ASP A 390 -15.28 -14.28 26.79
N CYS A 391 -15.22 -15.21 27.74
CA CYS A 391 -14.13 -16.19 27.80
C CYS A 391 -14.41 -17.46 26.99
N SER A 392 -15.67 -17.76 26.66
CA SER A 392 -16.06 -19.08 26.16
C SER A 392 -16.09 -19.16 24.64
N THR A 393 -16.56 -18.14 23.94
CA THR A 393 -16.89 -18.24 22.51
C THR A 393 -15.67 -18.61 21.67
N LEU A 394 -14.52 -17.96 21.88
CA LEU A 394 -13.29 -18.25 21.14
C LEU A 394 -12.65 -19.59 21.54
N VAL A 395 -12.91 -20.08 22.75
CA VAL A 395 -12.34 -21.32 23.27
C VAL A 395 -13.14 -22.54 22.81
N THR A 396 -14.47 -22.42 22.84
CA THR A 396 -15.41 -23.49 22.42
C THR A 396 -15.65 -23.49 20.91
N GLY A 397 -15.51 -22.33 20.25
CA GLY A 397 -15.89 -22.14 18.85
C GLY A 397 -17.41 -22.06 18.63
N GLU A 398 -18.20 -21.88 19.70
CA GLU A 398 -19.65 -21.78 19.60
C GLU A 398 -20.05 -20.61 18.69
N GLY A 399 -20.90 -20.87 17.70
CA GLY A 399 -21.31 -19.86 16.71
C GLY A 399 -20.22 -19.43 15.72
N LEU A 400 -19.02 -20.02 15.75
CA LEU A 400 -17.90 -19.64 14.90
C LEU A 400 -17.46 -20.79 13.97
N PRO A 401 -16.92 -20.48 12.77
CA PRO A 401 -16.37 -21.50 11.87
C PRO A 401 -15.00 -22.03 12.32
N PHE A 402 -14.52 -21.60 13.50
CA PHE A 402 -13.24 -21.98 14.07
C PHE A 402 -13.28 -21.91 15.60
N GLN A 403 -12.24 -22.49 16.23
CA GLN A 403 -11.96 -22.39 17.65
C GLN A 403 -10.48 -22.05 17.86
N ALA A 404 -10.13 -21.36 18.94
CA ALA A 404 -8.75 -21.10 19.32
C ALA A 404 -8.09 -22.38 19.86
N HIS A 405 -6.93 -22.72 19.32
CA HIS A 405 -6.11 -23.86 19.75
C HIS A 405 -5.03 -23.41 20.72
N TYR A 406 -4.53 -22.19 20.52
CA TYR A 406 -3.52 -21.56 21.35
C TYR A 406 -3.98 -20.19 21.79
N ILE A 407 -3.70 -19.82 23.04
CA ILE A 407 -3.94 -18.48 23.56
C ILE A 407 -2.65 -17.96 24.14
N LEU A 408 -2.17 -16.84 23.60
CA LEU A 408 -1.03 -16.12 24.14
C LEU A 408 -1.53 -15.14 25.20
N TRP A 409 -0.74 -14.99 26.26
CA TRP A 409 -0.95 -14.04 27.33
C TRP A 409 0.39 -13.44 27.76
N GLY A 410 0.64 -12.18 27.42
CA GLY A 410 1.82 -11.42 27.83
C GLY A 410 1.52 -9.93 27.93
N PRO A 411 2.55 -9.06 27.90
CA PRO A 411 2.37 -7.62 28.13
C PRO A 411 1.39 -6.93 27.16
N ALA A 412 1.32 -7.37 25.90
CA ALA A 412 0.39 -6.80 24.93
C ALA A 412 -1.08 -7.20 25.22
N GLU A 413 -1.28 -8.44 25.68
CA GLU A 413 -2.59 -8.93 26.09
C GLU A 413 -3.07 -8.28 27.39
N GLU A 414 -2.18 -8.11 28.37
CA GLU A 414 -2.46 -7.41 29.62
C GLU A 414 -2.89 -5.96 29.34
N LYS A 415 -2.15 -5.23 28.49
CA LYS A 415 -2.53 -3.88 28.06
C LYS A 415 -3.90 -3.85 27.37
N THR A 416 -4.20 -4.85 26.53
CA THR A 416 -5.50 -4.93 25.84
C THR A 416 -6.67 -5.13 26.81
N GLY A 417 -6.44 -5.86 27.90
CA GLY A 417 -7.42 -6.06 28.98
C GLY A 417 -7.65 -4.83 29.86
N GLU A 418 -6.66 -3.93 29.99
CA GLU A 418 -6.74 -2.72 30.83
C GLU A 418 -7.46 -1.53 30.17
N VAL A 419 -7.49 -1.47 28.83
CA VAL A 419 -8.13 -0.35 28.09
C VAL A 419 -9.65 -0.44 28.16
N THR A 420 -10.27 0.47 28.92
CA THR A 420 -11.74 0.58 29.09
C THR A 420 -12.42 1.28 27.91
N SER A 421 -13.76 1.23 27.85
CA SER A 421 -14.57 1.78 26.76
C SER A 421 -14.47 3.30 26.57
N ASP A 422 -14.02 4.06 27.57
CA ASP A 422 -13.84 5.51 27.47
C ASP A 422 -12.57 5.94 26.68
N ASP A 423 -11.56 5.07 26.60
CA ASP A 423 -10.33 5.31 25.81
C ASP A 423 -10.52 5.01 24.30
N LEU A 424 -11.69 4.50 23.90
CA LEU A 424 -12.03 4.21 22.50
C LEU A 424 -12.16 5.46 21.62
N ARG A 425 -12.15 6.67 22.21
CA ARG A 425 -12.05 7.93 21.45
C ARG A 425 -10.65 8.15 20.86
N ASP A 426 -9.61 7.58 21.45
CA ASP A 426 -8.22 7.77 21.01
C ASP A 426 -7.80 6.71 19.99
N ASP A 427 -8.27 5.46 20.14
CA ASP A 427 -8.09 4.40 19.13
C ASP A 427 -8.93 4.62 17.85
N ARG A 428 -9.96 5.48 17.92
CA ARG A 428 -10.66 5.99 16.75
C ARG A 428 -9.77 6.88 15.90
N LEU A 429 -8.72 7.51 16.45
CA LEU A 429 -7.79 8.31 15.64
C LEU A 429 -6.95 7.43 14.72
N ASP A 430 -6.59 6.23 15.17
CA ASP A 430 -5.85 5.21 14.40
C ASP A 430 -6.70 4.59 13.27
N LEU A 431 -8.03 4.62 13.42
CA LEU A 431 -9.01 4.28 12.36
C LEU A 431 -9.48 5.50 11.55
N SER A 432 -9.31 6.73 12.04
CA SER A 432 -9.71 7.96 11.35
C SER A 432 -8.79 8.33 10.18
N ASP A 433 -7.59 7.72 10.13
CA ASP A 433 -6.75 7.69 8.93
C ASP A 433 -7.31 6.80 7.81
N ILE A 434 -8.47 6.18 8.04
CA ILE A 434 -9.29 5.50 7.04
C ILE A 434 -10.70 6.07 7.14
N GLY A 435 -10.96 7.13 6.37
CA GLY A 435 -12.23 7.87 6.37
C GLY A 435 -13.48 7.00 6.23
N LEU A 436 -14.07 6.64 7.37
CA LEU A 436 -15.41 6.10 7.51
C LEU A 436 -16.16 6.97 8.53
N GLY A 437 -17.28 7.53 8.07
CA GLY A 437 -18.17 8.34 8.89
C GLY A 437 -18.98 7.50 9.89
N ASP A 438 -19.42 8.15 10.95
CA ASP A 438 -20.28 7.61 11.99
C ASP A 438 -21.51 6.89 11.39
N PHE A 439 -21.69 5.63 11.76
CA PHE A 439 -22.98 4.94 11.62
C PHE A 439 -23.55 4.63 13.01
N ASN A 440 -24.80 5.03 13.20
CA ASN A 440 -25.63 4.78 14.38
C ASN A 440 -25.92 3.29 14.54
N LEU A 441 -25.65 2.75 15.73
CA LEU A 441 -26.15 1.46 16.18
C LEU A 441 -27.59 1.64 16.68
N GLU A 442 -28.57 1.22 15.89
CA GLU A 442 -29.90 0.88 16.43
C GLU A 442 -29.88 -0.58 16.88
N ALA A 443 -30.39 -0.78 18.09
CA ALA A 443 -30.47 -2.04 18.81
C ALA A 443 -31.31 -3.08 18.06
N LEU A 444 -30.88 -4.34 18.12
CA LEU A 444 -31.72 -5.49 17.83
C LEU A 444 -31.83 -6.33 19.11
N ASP A 445 -33.09 -6.59 19.46
CA ASP A 445 -33.55 -7.25 20.68
C ASP A 445 -33.20 -8.75 20.72
N ASP A 446 -33.03 -9.23 21.96
CA ASP A 446 -32.90 -10.63 22.35
C ASP A 446 -34.18 -11.45 22.05
N GLU A 447 -34.03 -12.64 21.47
CA GLU A 447 -34.59 -13.86 22.06
C GLU A 447 -34.10 -15.16 21.38
N GLN A 448 -33.68 -16.08 22.25
CA GLN A 448 -33.73 -17.55 22.14
C GLN A 448 -32.74 -18.28 21.19
N LEU A 449 -31.84 -19.05 21.80
CA LEU A 449 -31.93 -20.52 21.73
C LEU A 449 -31.13 -21.18 22.86
N GLU A 450 -31.83 -21.90 23.75
CA GLU A 450 -31.25 -22.85 24.70
C GLU A 450 -30.98 -24.20 24.04
N ASP A 451 -29.99 -24.88 24.62
CA ASP A 451 -29.69 -26.32 24.63
C ASP A 451 -29.12 -26.97 23.37
N ILE A 452 -27.80 -27.15 23.38
CA ILE A 452 -27.09 -28.43 23.65
C ILE A 452 -25.60 -28.10 23.71
N LEU A 453 -24.90 -28.46 24.80
CA LEU A 453 -23.50 -28.94 24.88
C LEU A 453 -22.96 -28.78 26.32
N ASP A 454 -23.22 -29.79 27.14
CA ASP A 454 -22.53 -29.99 28.42
C ASP A 454 -21.23 -30.76 28.14
N GLU A 455 -20.10 -30.03 28.13
CA GLU A 455 -18.81 -30.41 28.72
C GLU A 455 -17.73 -29.37 28.30
N ARG A 456 -17.28 -28.57 29.29
CA ARG A 456 -16.28 -27.47 29.25
C ARG A 456 -16.80 -26.06 28.95
N ARG A 457 -17.77 -25.57 29.72
CA ARG A 457 -17.85 -24.13 29.99
C ARG A 457 -16.65 -23.72 30.85
N LEU A 458 -15.93 -22.68 30.41
CA LEU A 458 -15.06 -21.93 31.31
C LEU A 458 -15.92 -21.37 32.44
N PRO A 459 -15.44 -21.36 33.70
CA PRO A 459 -16.20 -20.74 34.79
C PRO A 459 -16.48 -19.27 34.45
N GLU A 460 -17.68 -18.78 34.82
CA GLU A 460 -17.98 -17.34 34.77
C GLU A 460 -16.96 -16.62 35.65
N ALA A 461 -16.00 -15.96 35.02
CA ALA A 461 -14.94 -15.24 35.69
C ALA A 461 -14.79 -13.87 35.05
N ASP A 462 -14.68 -12.83 35.87
CA ASP A 462 -14.35 -11.46 35.45
C ASP A 462 -12.95 -11.35 34.80
N ASN A 463 -12.24 -12.47 34.67
CA ASN A 463 -10.91 -12.55 34.09
C ASN A 463 -10.69 -13.90 33.38
N CYS A 464 -10.63 -13.87 32.04
CA CYS A 464 -10.45 -15.09 31.25
C CYS A 464 -9.13 -15.82 31.50
N ARG A 465 -8.08 -15.15 31.99
CA ARG A 465 -6.83 -15.83 32.38
C ARG A 465 -7.06 -16.78 33.54
N LEU A 466 -7.78 -16.32 34.57
CA LEU A 466 -8.09 -17.15 35.73
C LEU A 466 -8.95 -18.34 35.30
N ALA A 467 -9.94 -18.12 34.43
CA ALA A 467 -10.75 -19.20 33.88
C ALA A 467 -9.91 -20.25 33.13
N LEU A 468 -8.92 -19.82 32.32
CA LEU A 468 -7.99 -20.74 31.64
C LEU A 468 -7.10 -21.51 32.62
N GLU A 469 -6.61 -20.85 33.66
CA GLU A 469 -5.79 -21.47 34.71
C GLU A 469 -6.59 -22.48 35.55
N GLU A 470 -7.83 -22.14 35.92
CA GLU A 470 -8.77 -23.02 36.66
C GLU A 470 -9.21 -24.23 35.84
N ALA A 471 -9.40 -24.06 34.53
CA ALA A 471 -9.69 -25.15 33.61
C ALA A 471 -8.52 -26.14 33.44
N GLY A 472 -7.32 -25.79 33.91
CA GLY A 472 -6.16 -26.70 33.92
C GLY A 472 -5.57 -26.98 32.55
N PHE A 473 -5.67 -26.05 31.60
CA PHE A 473 -5.05 -26.19 30.28
C PHE A 473 -3.51 -26.27 30.39
N PRO A 474 -2.83 -27.10 29.56
CA PRO A 474 -1.37 -27.12 29.52
C PRO A 474 -0.79 -25.75 29.15
N VAL A 475 0.30 -25.37 29.81
CA VAL A 475 0.93 -24.05 29.67
C VAL A 475 2.41 -24.17 29.37
N GLU A 476 2.88 -23.39 28.40
CA GLU A 476 4.30 -23.14 28.14
C GLU A 476 4.64 -21.69 28.55
N ARG A 477 5.77 -21.48 29.24
CA ARG A 477 6.18 -20.15 29.73
C ARG A 477 7.46 -19.68 29.06
N PHE A 478 7.40 -18.49 28.47
CA PHE A 478 8.51 -17.84 27.78
C PHE A 478 8.76 -16.47 28.41
N GLY A 479 9.36 -16.43 29.61
CA GLY A 479 9.58 -15.17 30.33
C GLY A 479 8.25 -14.50 30.73
N SER A 480 7.97 -13.35 30.14
CA SER A 480 6.74 -12.56 30.32
C SER A 480 5.54 -13.08 29.52
N VAL A 481 5.74 -14.00 28.58
CA VAL A 481 4.66 -14.57 27.76
C VAL A 481 4.30 -15.96 28.26
N THR A 482 3.01 -16.17 28.49
CA THR A 482 2.40 -17.46 28.84
C THR A 482 1.56 -17.94 27.66
N LEU A 483 1.78 -19.17 27.21
CA LEU A 483 1.07 -19.79 26.10
C LEU A 483 0.20 -20.91 26.65
N PHE A 484 -1.11 -20.79 26.50
CA PHE A 484 -2.09 -21.81 26.85
C PHE A 484 -2.42 -22.68 25.65
N ARG A 485 -2.47 -24.01 25.85
CA ARG A 485 -2.86 -25.00 24.85
C ARG A 485 -4.29 -25.45 25.14
N ILE A 486 -5.22 -25.00 24.32
CA ILE A 486 -6.65 -25.33 24.46
C ILE A 486 -6.91 -26.77 23.96
N ARG A 487 -6.14 -27.22 22.98
CA ARG A 487 -6.15 -28.59 22.47
C ARG A 487 -4.73 -29.18 22.44
N PRO A 488 -4.54 -30.46 22.82
CA PRO A 488 -3.26 -31.14 22.71
C PRO A 488 -2.83 -31.36 21.26
#